data_AF-A0A2T6M6E2-F1
#
_entry.id   AF-A0A2T6M6E2-F1
#
_cell.length_a   1.000
_cell.length_b   1.000
_cell.length_c   1.000
_cell.angle_alpha   90.00
_cell.angle_beta   90.00
_cell.angle_gamma   90.00
#
_symmetry.space_group_name_H-M   'P 1'
#
loop_
_entity.id
_entity.type
_entity.pdbx_description
1 polymer ?
#
loop_
_entity_poly.entity_id
_entity_poly.type
_entity_poly.pdbx_seq_one_letter_code
_entity_poly.pdbx_strand_id
1 'polypeptide(L)'
;MLAACASSPSKPPPARKPDPVIETRTEVRTVCPPEVTAPLAPRPEPAAGAELTGNELGMAWLGAILSRLGLVEGRVHDAAEACK
;
A
#
# COMPACT_ATOMS: atom_id res chain seq x y z
N MET A 1 37.90 -2.12 -76.93
CA MET A 1 36.59 -1.96 -76.26
C MET A 1 36.56 -2.90 -75.07
N LEU A 2 36.76 -2.40 -73.85
CA LEU A 2 36.68 -3.17 -72.61
C LEU A 2 35.33 -2.85 -71.95
N ALA A 3 34.36 -3.74 -72.12
CA ALA A 3 33.10 -3.72 -71.39
C ALA A 3 33.26 -4.59 -70.14
N ALA A 4 33.70 -3.99 -69.04
CA ALA A 4 33.67 -4.61 -67.73
C ALA A 4 32.77 -3.76 -66.81
N CYS A 5 31.99 -4.45 -65.99
CA CYS A 5 31.08 -3.91 -64.96
C CYS A 5 29.66 -3.59 -65.42
N ALA A 6 28.94 -4.60 -65.91
CA ALA A 6 27.50 -4.67 -65.69
C ALA A 6 27.28 -4.97 -64.19
N SER A 7 26.71 -4.02 -63.47
CA SER A 7 26.39 -4.13 -62.04
C SER A 7 25.24 -5.14 -61.84
N SER A 8 25.49 -6.18 -61.05
CA SER A 8 24.47 -7.12 -60.61
C SER A 8 23.39 -6.39 -59.80
N PRO A 9 22.09 -6.65 -60.01
CA PRO A 9 21.05 -6.11 -59.14
C PRO A 9 21.16 -6.79 -57.78
N SER A 10 21.63 -6.04 -56.78
CA SER A 10 21.63 -6.48 -55.39
C SER A 10 20.18 -6.67 -54.95
N LYS A 11 19.83 -7.89 -54.54
CA LYS A 11 18.49 -8.21 -54.02
C LYS A 11 18.26 -7.38 -52.75
N PRO A 12 17.11 -6.68 -52.62
CA PRO A 12 16.82 -5.94 -51.39
C PRO A 12 16.84 -6.90 -50.19
N PRO A 13 17.40 -6.47 -49.04
CA PRO A 13 17.36 -7.28 -47.83
C PRO A 13 15.91 -7.60 -47.45
N PRO A 14 15.65 -8.77 -46.86
CA PRO A 14 14.29 -9.15 -46.46
C PRO A 14 13.74 -8.14 -45.44
N ALA A 15 12.44 -7.85 -45.56
CA ALA A 15 11.75 -6.94 -44.66
C ALA A 15 11.90 -7.41 -43.20
N ARG A 16 12.31 -6.50 -42.30
CA ARG A 16 12.35 -6.78 -40.85
C ARG A 16 10.93 -7.07 -40.37
N LYS A 17 10.77 -8.11 -39.55
CA LYS A 17 9.51 -8.35 -38.84
C LYS A 17 9.23 -7.15 -37.93
N PRO A 18 7.98 -6.69 -37.79
CA PRO A 18 7.63 -5.61 -36.89
C PRO A 18 8.08 -5.94 -35.46
N ASP A 19 8.65 -4.96 -34.77
CA ASP A 19 8.99 -5.11 -33.36
C ASP A 19 7.70 -5.38 -32.56
N PRO A 20 7.72 -6.33 -31.60
CA PRO A 20 6.55 -6.64 -30.80
C PRO A 20 6.16 -5.42 -29.95
N VAL A 21 4.89 -5.01 -30.04
CA VAL A 21 4.32 -3.97 -29.19
C VAL A 21 4.09 -4.58 -27.81
N ILE A 22 4.85 -4.12 -26.81
CA ILE A 22 4.63 -4.51 -25.41
C ILE A 22 3.46 -3.69 -24.87
N GLU A 23 2.30 -4.32 -24.73
CA GLU A 23 1.15 -3.73 -24.06
C GLU A 23 1.35 -3.80 -22.55
N THR A 24 1.55 -2.66 -21.91
CA THR A 24 1.64 -2.57 -20.45
C THR A 24 0.24 -2.48 -19.85
N ARG A 25 -0.10 -3.43 -18.97
CA ARG A 25 -1.34 -3.42 -18.18
C ARG A 25 -1.03 -2.93 -16.77
N THR A 26 -1.56 -1.77 -16.40
CA THR A 26 -1.51 -1.27 -15.02
C THR A 26 -2.67 -1.84 -14.22
N GLU A 27 -2.36 -2.54 -13.13
CA GLU A 27 -3.36 -3.05 -12.17
C GLU A 27 -3.12 -2.41 -10.81
N VAL A 28 -4.20 -1.89 -10.20
CA VAL A 28 -4.16 -1.39 -8.82
C VAL A 28 -4.58 -2.53 -7.92
N ARG A 29 -3.68 -2.94 -7.01
CA ARG A 29 -3.97 -3.96 -6.00
C ARG A 29 -3.97 -3.31 -4.62
N THR A 30 -5.04 -3.56 -3.86
CA THR A 30 -5.07 -3.21 -2.44
C THR A 30 -4.13 -4.17 -1.70
N VAL A 31 -3.11 -3.62 -1.06
CA VAL A 31 -2.16 -4.38 -0.24
C VAL A 31 -2.42 -4.03 1.21
N CYS A 32 -2.77 -5.05 1.99
CA CYS A 32 -2.96 -4.93 3.43
C CYS A 32 -1.63 -5.18 4.14
N PRO A 33 -1.08 -4.19 4.88
CA PRO A 33 0.10 -4.40 5.70
C PRO A 33 -0.17 -5.45 6.80
N PRO A 34 0.82 -6.30 7.14
CA PRO A 34 0.64 -7.35 8.14
C PRO A 34 0.34 -6.79 9.55
N GLU A 35 0.72 -5.54 9.83
CA GLU A 35 0.47 -4.88 11.11
C GLU A 35 -1.03 -4.59 11.34
N VAL A 36 -1.80 -4.42 10.26
CA VAL A 36 -3.23 -4.10 10.33
C VAL A 36 -4.06 -5.32 10.74
N THR A 37 -3.57 -6.52 10.42
CA THR A 37 -4.23 -7.78 10.77
C THR A 37 -3.66 -8.43 12.03
N ALA A 38 -2.61 -7.86 12.60
CA ALA A 38 -2.03 -8.33 13.84
C ALA A 38 -3.03 -8.18 15.01
N PRO A 39 -3.13 -9.18 15.90
CA PRO A 39 -4.00 -9.07 17.06
C PRO A 39 -3.52 -7.96 17.99
N LEU A 40 -4.43 -7.08 18.38
CA LEU A 40 -4.15 -6.06 19.39
C LEU A 40 -4.02 -6.71 20.76
N ALA A 41 -3.10 -6.18 21.58
CA ALA A 41 -3.02 -6.54 22.98
C ALA A 41 -4.34 -6.20 23.68
N PRO A 42 -4.79 -7.02 24.64
CA PRO A 42 -6.00 -6.73 25.39
C PRO A 42 -5.85 -5.42 26.16
N ARG A 43 -6.96 -4.68 26.30
CA ARG A 43 -6.97 -3.47 27.12
C ARG A 43 -6.65 -3.82 28.57
N PRO A 44 -5.83 -3.02 29.26
CA PRO A 44 -5.57 -3.24 30.67
C PRO A 44 -6.84 -2.94 31.47
N GLU A 45 -7.24 -3.90 32.31
CA GLU A 45 -8.35 -3.73 33.24
C GLU A 45 -7.84 -3.03 34.51
N PRO A 46 -8.56 -2.02 35.03
CA PRO A 46 -8.26 -1.46 36.33
C PRO A 46 -8.36 -2.54 37.42
N ALA A 47 -7.41 -2.56 38.35
CA ALA A 47 -7.48 -3.44 39.51
C ALA A 47 -8.69 -3.09 40.39
N ALA A 48 -9.19 -4.08 41.15
CA ALA A 48 -10.29 -3.86 42.08
C ALA A 48 -9.92 -2.77 43.11
N GLY A 49 -10.80 -1.77 43.27
CA GLY A 49 -10.56 -0.63 44.16
C GLY A 49 -9.59 0.42 43.60
N ALA A 50 -9.27 0.38 42.30
CA ALA A 50 -8.49 1.45 41.68
C ALA A 50 -9.23 2.79 41.78
N GLU A 51 -8.59 3.77 42.40
CA GLU A 51 -9.07 5.13 42.52
C GLU A 51 -8.15 6.08 41.74
N LEU A 52 -8.77 7.06 41.08
CA LEU A 52 -8.05 8.11 40.37
C LEU A 52 -8.47 9.46 40.94
N THR A 53 -7.50 10.18 41.50
CA THR A 53 -7.71 11.50 42.10
C THR A 53 -7.01 12.55 41.25
N GLY A 54 -7.75 13.59 40.87
CA GLY A 54 -7.24 14.71 40.08
C GLY A 54 -8.11 15.94 40.25
N ASN A 55 -7.57 17.10 39.89
CA ASN A 55 -8.37 18.31 39.77
C ASN A 55 -9.22 18.26 38.48
N GLU A 56 -10.22 19.15 38.38
CA GLU A 56 -11.16 19.18 37.25
C GLU A 56 -10.44 19.27 35.89
N LEU A 57 -9.45 20.16 35.77
CA LEU A 57 -8.71 20.37 34.54
C LEU A 57 -7.90 19.14 34.11
N GLY A 58 -7.26 18.47 35.09
CA GLY A 58 -6.49 17.26 34.85
C GLY A 58 -7.37 16.10 34.42
N MET A 59 -8.53 15.93 35.05
CA MET A 59 -9.49 14.88 34.68
C MET A 59 -10.13 15.14 33.31
N ALA A 60 -10.41 16.40 32.97
CA ALA A 60 -10.90 16.78 31.65
C ALA A 60 -9.86 16.49 30.55
N TRP A 61 -8.60 16.86 30.78
CA TRP A 61 -7.49 16.56 29.87
C TRP A 61 -7.29 15.05 29.69
N LEU A 62 -7.32 14.28 30.79
CA LEU A 62 -7.20 12.83 30.74
C LEU A 62 -8.35 12.20 29.95
N GLY A 63 -9.58 12.61 30.19
CA GLY A 63 -10.76 12.14 29.43
C GLY A 63 -10.64 12.43 27.94
N ALA A 64 -10.13 13.59 27.56
CA ALA A 64 -9.89 13.94 26.16
C ALA A 64 -8.82 13.03 25.52
N ILE A 65 -7.74 12.71 26.23
CA ILE A 65 -6.72 11.76 25.74
C ILE A 65 -7.31 10.36 25.57
N LEU A 66 -8.03 9.84 26.57
CA LEU A 66 -8.64 8.51 26.49
C LEU A 66 -9.65 8.42 25.34
N SER A 67 -10.42 9.49 25.12
CA SER A 67 -11.35 9.57 23.98
C SER A 67 -10.61 9.52 22.65
N ARG A 68 -9.50 10.26 22.51
CA ARG A 68 -8.66 10.23 21.31
C ARG A 68 -8.08 8.83 21.08
N LEU A 69 -7.61 8.14 22.13
CA LEU A 69 -7.07 6.79 22.02
C LEU A 69 -8.14 5.79 21.54
N GLY A 70 -9.37 5.89 22.05
CA GLY A 70 -10.49 5.07 21.59
C GLY A 70 -10.79 5.25 20.10
N LEU A 71 -10.68 6.48 19.58
CA LEU A 71 -10.84 6.74 18.13
C LEU A 71 -9.71 6.10 17.29
N VAL A 72 -8.48 6.12 17.79
CA VAL A 72 -7.34 5.48 17.10
C VAL A 72 -7.53 3.97 17.05
N GLU A 73 -7.91 3.36 18.18
CA GLU A 73 -8.18 1.93 18.25
C GLU A 73 -9.32 1.53 17.31
N GLY A 74 -10.41 2.31 17.26
CA GLY A 74 -11.50 2.10 16.31
C GLY A 74 -11.03 2.12 14.86
N ARG A 75 -10.17 3.07 14.47
CA ARG A 75 -9.61 3.13 13.10
C ARG A 75 -8.74 1.93 12.77
N VAL A 76 -8.01 1.39 13.73
CA VAL A 76 -7.21 0.16 13.52
C VAL A 76 -8.14 -1.02 13.28
N HIS A 77 -9.23 -1.14 14.06
CA HIS A 77 -10.24 -2.17 13.82
C HIS A 77 -10.92 -2.03 12.46
N ASP A 78 -11.33 -0.83 12.06
CA ASP A 78 -11.93 -0.58 10.75
C ASP A 78 -10.98 -0.98 9.60
N ALA A 79 -9.70 -0.65 9.74
CA ALA A 79 -8.67 -1.04 8.76
C ALA A 79 -8.47 -2.57 8.73
N ALA A 80 -8.51 -3.23 9.88
CA ALA A 80 -8.43 -4.69 9.98
C ALA A 80 -9.62 -5.36 9.30
N GLU A 81 -10.84 -4.87 9.50
CA GLU A 81 -12.05 -5.39 8.85
C GLU A 81 -12.04 -5.18 7.34
N ALA A 82 -11.57 -4.02 6.86
CA ALA A 82 -11.41 -3.77 5.42
C ALA A 82 -10.36 -4.67 4.74
N CYS A 83 -9.50 -5.32 5.54
CA CYS A 83 -8.41 -6.18 5.09
C CYS A 83 -8.69 -7.68 5.24
N LYS A 84 -9.89 -8.06 5.71
CA LYS A 84 -10.39 -9.44 5.76
C LYS A 84 -11.21 -9.78 4.51
#